data_AF-A0A920KWK8-F1
#
_entry.id   AF-A0A920KWK8-F1
#
_cell.length_a   1.000
_cell.length_b   1.000
_cell.length_c   1.000
_cell.angle_alpha   90.00
_cell.angle_beta   90.00
_cell.angle_gamma   90.00
#
_symmetry.space_group_name_H-M   'P 1'
#
loop_
_entity.id
_entity.type
_entity.pdbx_description
1 polymer ?
#
loop_
_entity_poly.entity_id
_entity_poly.type
_entity_poly.pdbx_seq_one_letter_code
_entity_poly.pdbx_strand_id
1 'polypeptide(L)'
;MNQFGDWLLKLPSPRIMAAHPAPIDFAWINFYLLKFLRDRLDQYPLHYPFFQSMPAFDIKSYAARVLQKDYTDINRNNYPIELHDNKNHTHKAIDDAREYASLLVKLLNI
;
A
#
# COMPACT_ATOMS: atom_id res chain seq x y z
N MET A 1 -4.59 -18.14 -4.67
CA MET A 1 -3.46 -17.46 -3.99
C MET A 1 -2.09 -17.85 -4.51
N ASN A 2 -1.85 -19.08 -4.98
CA ASN A 2 -0.50 -19.49 -5.42
C ASN A 2 0.10 -18.61 -6.54
N GLN A 3 -0.66 -18.28 -7.57
CA GLN A 3 -0.21 -17.37 -8.65
C GLN A 3 0.20 -15.97 -8.12
N PHE A 4 -0.54 -15.47 -7.12
CA PHE A 4 -0.19 -14.21 -6.46
C PHE A 4 1.11 -14.35 -5.65
N GLY A 5 1.29 -15.45 -4.93
CA GLY A 5 2.55 -15.77 -4.25
C GLY A 5 3.74 -15.88 -5.22
N ASP A 6 3.54 -16.51 -6.38
CA ASP A 6 4.58 -16.63 -7.42
C ASP A 6 4.98 -15.27 -7.98
N TRP A 7 4.03 -14.35 -8.11
CA TRP A 7 4.30 -12.98 -8.49
C TRP A 7 5.04 -12.21 -7.38
N LEU A 8 4.58 -12.33 -6.13
CA LEU A 8 5.20 -11.68 -4.98
C LEU A 8 6.68 -12.07 -4.81
N LEU A 9 7.02 -13.35 -4.96
CA LEU A 9 8.40 -13.82 -4.83
C LEU A 9 9.36 -13.25 -5.88
N LYS A 10 8.85 -12.72 -7.00
CA LYS A 10 9.65 -12.05 -8.03
C LYS A 10 9.99 -10.59 -7.67
N LEU A 11 9.35 -10.02 -6.67
CA LEU A 11 9.60 -8.63 -6.27
C LEU A 11 10.95 -8.52 -5.54
N PRO A 12 11.76 -7.49 -5.86
CA PRO A 12 13.04 -7.26 -5.20
C PRO A 12 12.85 -6.92 -3.71
N SER A 13 13.89 -7.16 -2.93
CA SER A 13 13.95 -6.74 -1.51
C SER A 13 14.74 -5.42 -1.37
N PRO A 14 14.42 -4.56 -0.38
CA PRO A 14 13.38 -4.73 0.64
C PRO A 14 11.96 -4.52 0.11
N ARG A 15 10.99 -5.25 0.67
CA ARG A 15 9.58 -5.16 0.28
C ARG A 15 8.77 -4.36 1.29
N ILE A 16 8.21 -3.25 0.86
CA ILE A 16 7.35 -2.38 1.68
C ILE A 16 6.01 -2.24 0.95
N MET A 17 4.91 -2.51 1.65
CA MET A 17 3.57 -2.28 1.10
C MET A 17 3.20 -0.81 1.24
N ALA A 18 2.75 -0.13 0.19
CA ALA A 18 2.20 1.22 0.30
C ALA A 18 0.68 1.19 0.05
N ALA A 19 -0.08 1.90 0.87
CA ALA A 19 -1.54 1.94 0.77
C ALA A 19 -2.14 3.20 1.41
N HIS A 20 -3.43 3.44 1.16
CA HIS A 20 -4.17 4.61 1.62
C HIS A 20 -5.60 4.22 2.05
N PRO A 21 -5.89 4.08 3.37
CA PRO A 21 -4.96 4.07 4.49
C PRO A 21 -4.31 2.69 4.71
N ALA A 22 -2.99 2.63 4.85
CA ALA A 22 -2.28 1.36 4.97
C ALA A 22 -2.71 0.43 6.12
N PRO A 23 -3.15 0.91 7.31
CA PRO A 23 -3.57 0.01 8.39
C PRO A 23 -4.70 -0.96 8.01
N ILE A 24 -5.65 -0.56 7.16
CA ILE A 24 -6.76 -1.43 6.77
C ILE A 24 -6.32 -2.44 5.71
N ASP A 25 -5.66 -1.97 4.65
CA ASP A 25 -5.20 -2.81 3.56
C ASP A 25 -4.15 -3.83 4.05
N PHE A 26 -3.23 -3.38 4.90
CA PHE A 26 -2.15 -4.22 5.39
C PHE A 26 -2.70 -5.37 6.24
N ALA A 27 -3.68 -5.09 7.12
CA ALA A 27 -4.29 -6.12 7.95
C ALA A 27 -4.89 -7.26 7.10
N TRP A 28 -5.61 -6.90 6.03
CA TRP A 28 -6.21 -7.88 5.12
C TRP A 28 -5.18 -8.64 4.30
N ILE A 29 -4.22 -7.94 3.68
CA ILE A 29 -3.16 -8.59 2.90
C ILE A 29 -2.34 -9.52 3.78
N ASN A 30 -1.87 -9.05 4.94
CA ASN A 30 -1.09 -9.84 5.87
C ASN A 30 -1.86 -11.09 6.34
N PHE A 31 -3.15 -10.94 6.68
CA PHE A 31 -4.02 -12.07 7.02
C PHE A 31 -4.06 -13.11 5.89
N TYR A 32 -4.24 -12.69 4.64
CA TYR A 32 -4.31 -13.61 3.51
C TYR A 32 -2.97 -14.27 3.18
N LEU A 33 -1.85 -13.56 3.34
CA LEU A 33 -0.53 -14.15 3.20
C LEU A 33 -0.31 -15.25 4.26
N LEU A 34 -0.62 -14.96 5.52
CA LEU A 34 -0.47 -15.94 6.61
C LEU A 34 -1.47 -17.10 6.51
N LYS A 35 -2.69 -16.86 6.01
CA LYS A 35 -3.71 -17.90 5.89
C LYS A 35 -3.45 -18.86 4.74
N PHE A 36 -2.94 -18.36 3.61
CA PHE A 36 -2.89 -19.14 2.36
C PHE A 36 -1.49 -19.35 1.80
N LEU A 37 -0.49 -18.59 2.26
CA LEU A 37 0.86 -18.59 1.68
C LEU A 37 1.96 -18.69 2.75
N ARG A 38 1.63 -18.93 4.03
CA ARG A 38 2.59 -18.98 5.13
C ARG A 38 3.75 -19.93 4.87
N ASP A 39 3.47 -21.18 4.50
CA ASP A 39 4.51 -22.19 4.25
C ASP A 39 5.47 -21.83 3.10
N ARG A 40 5.10 -20.83 2.27
CA ARG A 40 5.85 -20.39 1.10
C ARG A 40 6.56 -19.06 1.30
N LEU A 41 5.96 -18.16 2.07
CA LEU A 41 6.38 -16.75 2.20
C LEU A 41 6.88 -16.39 3.59
N ASP A 42 6.61 -17.22 4.60
CA ASP A 42 7.15 -17.13 5.94
C ASP A 42 8.22 -18.22 6.10
N GLN A 43 9.31 -17.90 6.78
CA GLN A 43 10.38 -18.88 7.04
C GLN A 43 10.23 -19.43 8.46
N TYR A 44 10.43 -20.74 8.63
CA TYR A 44 10.46 -21.41 9.94
C TYR A 44 11.92 -21.76 10.28
N PRO A 45 12.37 -21.74 11.56
CA PRO A 45 11.62 -21.49 12.80
C PRO A 45 11.48 -20.01 13.20
N LEU A 46 12.19 -19.12 12.51
CA LEU A 46 12.16 -17.69 12.75
C LEU A 46 11.23 -17.03 11.74
N HIS A 47 10.07 -16.56 12.22
CA HIS A 47 9.13 -15.79 11.41
C HIS A 47 9.86 -14.68 10.64
N TYR A 48 9.86 -14.79 9.32
CA TYR A 48 10.47 -13.80 8.43
C TYR A 48 9.36 -13.22 7.55
N PRO A 49 8.73 -12.11 7.99
CA PRO A 49 7.59 -11.57 7.28
C PRO A 49 7.97 -11.18 5.86
N PHE A 50 7.05 -11.44 4.92
CA PHE A 50 7.27 -11.14 3.52
C PHE A 50 7.56 -9.64 3.27
N PHE A 51 6.90 -8.76 4.04
CA PHE A 51 7.19 -7.33 4.08
C PHE A 51 8.23 -7.02 5.17
N GLN A 52 9.28 -6.27 4.82
CA GLN A 52 10.49 -6.07 5.64
C GLN A 52 10.58 -4.62 6.16
N SER A 53 11.29 -4.43 7.28
CA SER A 53 11.71 -3.09 7.79
C SER A 53 10.57 -2.08 7.99
N MET A 54 9.46 -2.53 8.57
CA MET A 54 8.14 -1.89 8.78
C MET A 54 7.10 -2.33 7.74
N PRO A 55 5.94 -2.86 8.20
CA PRO A 55 5.03 -3.64 7.35
C PRO A 55 4.40 -2.87 6.19
N ALA A 56 4.10 -1.59 6.42
CA ALA A 56 3.44 -0.76 5.42
C ALA A 56 3.77 0.73 5.56
N PHE A 57 3.81 1.41 4.42
CA PHE A 57 3.89 2.84 4.26
C PHE A 57 2.47 3.41 4.12
N ASP A 58 2.06 4.20 5.11
CA ASP A 58 0.75 4.87 5.07
C ASP A 58 0.81 6.16 4.25
N ILE A 59 0.28 6.11 3.04
CA ILE A 59 0.22 7.26 2.14
C ILE A 59 -0.66 8.35 2.76
N LYS A 60 -1.69 7.99 3.55
CA LYS A 60 -2.59 8.95 4.17
C LYS A 60 -1.87 9.85 5.19
N SER A 61 -1.16 9.27 6.17
CA SER A 61 -0.34 10.00 7.12
C SER A 61 0.78 10.79 6.44
N TYR A 62 1.43 10.20 5.43
CA TYR A 62 2.46 10.91 4.68
C TYR A 62 1.89 12.14 3.97
N ALA A 63 0.73 12.02 3.33
CA ALA A 63 0.07 13.13 2.67
C ALA A 63 -0.38 14.22 3.65
N ALA A 64 -0.84 13.85 4.86
CA ALA A 64 -1.17 14.83 5.91
C ALA A 64 0.05 15.70 6.24
N ARG A 65 1.23 15.06 6.37
CA ARG A 65 2.48 15.76 6.65
C ARG A 65 2.96 16.63 5.49
N VAL A 66 2.92 16.13 4.26
CA VAL A 66 3.40 16.87 3.08
C VAL A 66 2.51 18.08 2.80
N LEU A 67 1.19 17.91 2.88
CA LEU A 67 0.22 18.96 2.58
C LEU A 67 -0.10 19.88 3.77
N GLN A 68 0.50 19.62 4.94
CA GLN A 68 0.25 20.36 6.18
C GLN A 68 -1.25 20.45 6.53
N LYS A 69 -1.97 19.34 6.39
CA LYS A 69 -3.39 19.23 6.73
C LYS A 69 -3.61 18.27 7.89
N ASP A 70 -4.75 18.41 8.56
CA ASP A 70 -5.18 17.43 9.56
C ASP A 70 -5.37 16.05 8.91
N TYR A 71 -5.03 14.99 9.63
CA TYR A 71 -5.15 13.61 9.14
C TYR A 71 -6.61 13.24 8.79
N THR A 72 -7.58 13.80 9.51
CA THR A 72 -9.00 13.58 9.26
C THR A 72 -9.48 14.28 7.98
N ASP A 73 -8.83 15.38 7.60
CA ASP A 73 -9.11 16.11 6.35
C ASP A 73 -8.46 15.45 5.13
N ILE A 74 -7.48 14.58 5.33
CA ILE A 74 -6.88 13.81 4.24
C ILE A 74 -7.84 12.72 3.76
N ASN A 75 -8.38 12.96 2.60
CA ASN A 75 -9.08 11.99 1.78
C ASN A 75 -8.95 12.43 0.32
N ARG A 76 -9.33 11.55 -0.59
CA ARG A 76 -9.22 11.81 -2.02
C ARG A 76 -9.90 13.12 -2.45
N ASN A 77 -11.10 13.39 -1.95
CA ASN A 77 -11.88 14.57 -2.36
C ASN A 77 -11.21 15.89 -1.95
N ASN A 78 -10.32 15.85 -0.96
CA ASN A 78 -9.66 17.02 -0.39
C ASN A 78 -8.22 17.21 -0.87
N TYR A 79 -7.74 16.36 -1.79
CA TYR A 79 -6.44 16.54 -2.41
C TYR A 79 -6.47 17.68 -3.44
N PRO A 80 -5.41 18.51 -3.51
CA PRO A 80 -5.21 19.47 -4.59
C PRO A 80 -5.31 18.80 -5.96
N ILE A 81 -5.85 19.52 -6.95
CA ILE A 81 -6.21 18.97 -8.27
C ILE A 81 -5.00 18.38 -9.01
N GLU A 82 -3.83 18.97 -8.81
CA GLU A 82 -2.54 18.55 -9.36
C GLU A 82 -2.12 17.14 -8.90
N LEU A 83 -2.64 16.68 -7.76
CA LEU A 83 -2.38 15.32 -7.26
C LEU A 83 -3.29 14.26 -7.88
N HIS A 84 -4.35 14.65 -8.59
CA HIS A 84 -5.27 13.71 -9.25
C HIS A 84 -4.81 13.38 -10.67
N ASP A 85 -4.60 12.10 -10.95
CA ASP A 85 -4.35 11.63 -12.33
C ASP A 85 -5.62 11.21 -13.07
N ASN A 86 -6.65 10.78 -12.34
CA ASN A 86 -7.91 10.35 -12.93
C ASN A 86 -9.07 10.80 -12.05
N LYS A 87 -10.06 11.49 -12.64
CA LYS A 87 -11.23 11.98 -11.90
C LYS A 87 -12.33 10.92 -11.77
N ASN A 88 -12.30 9.87 -12.60
CA ASN A 88 -13.36 8.88 -12.66
C ASN A 88 -13.06 7.69 -11.75
N HIS A 89 -13.76 7.64 -10.63
CA HIS A 89 -13.81 6.48 -9.76
C HIS A 89 -14.55 5.31 -10.40
N THR A 90 -13.86 4.17 -10.53
CA THR A 90 -14.42 2.97 -11.13
C THR A 90 -14.85 1.92 -10.09
N HIS A 91 -14.54 2.13 -8.80
CA HIS A 91 -14.65 1.15 -7.73
C HIS A 91 -13.93 -0.18 -8.01
N LYS A 92 -12.97 -0.17 -8.94
CA LYS A 92 -12.09 -1.32 -9.19
C LYS A 92 -10.82 -1.12 -8.39
N ALA A 93 -10.53 -2.07 -7.50
CA ALA A 93 -9.36 -2.01 -6.62
C ALA A 93 -8.03 -1.76 -7.36
N ILE A 94 -7.88 -2.27 -8.59
CA ILE A 94 -6.66 -2.05 -9.38
C ILE A 94 -6.52 -0.62 -9.89
N ASP A 95 -7.62 0.07 -10.16
CA ASP A 95 -7.60 1.45 -10.61
C ASP A 95 -7.28 2.37 -9.42
N ASP A 96 -7.89 2.11 -8.27
CA ASP A 96 -7.59 2.82 -7.01
C ASP A 96 -6.12 2.64 -6.61
N ALA A 97 -5.58 1.41 -6.72
CA ALA A 97 -4.17 1.14 -6.43
C ALA A 97 -3.21 1.91 -7.35
N ARG A 98 -3.55 2.05 -8.64
CA ARG A 98 -2.75 2.86 -9.58
C ARG A 98 -2.83 4.35 -9.26
N GLU A 99 -4.01 4.83 -8.89
CA GLU A 99 -4.21 6.23 -8.51
C GLU A 99 -3.39 6.57 -7.25
N TYR A 100 -3.44 5.73 -6.22
CA TYR A 100 -2.63 5.95 -5.02
C TYR A 100 -1.13 5.77 -5.25
N ALA A 101 -0.71 4.90 -6.17
CA ALA A 101 0.69 4.82 -6.58
C ALA A 101 1.16 6.12 -7.23
N SER A 102 0.35 6.72 -8.11
CA SER A 102 0.67 8.04 -8.68
C SER A 102 0.69 9.14 -7.63
N LEU A 103 -0.32 9.19 -6.76
CA LEU A 103 -0.36 10.13 -5.64
C LEU A 103 0.93 10.06 -4.81
N LEU A 104 1.38 8.85 -4.46
CA LEU A 104 2.62 8.66 -3.71
C LEU A 104 3.84 9.22 -4.46
N VAL A 105 3.97 8.93 -5.75
CA VAL A 105 5.07 9.48 -6.58
C VAL A 105 5.04 11.00 -6.57
N LYS A 106 3.87 11.64 -6.71
CA LYS A 106 3.77 13.09 -6.66
C LYS A 106 4.14 13.66 -5.30
N LEU A 107 3.66 13.07 -4.21
CA LEU A 107 3.97 13.50 -2.85
C LEU A 107 5.47 13.39 -2.53
N LEU A 108 6.16 12.38 -3.06
CA LEU A 108 7.61 12.20 -2.89
C LEU A 108 8.44 13.25 -3.66
N ASN A 109 7.83 13.96 -4.61
CA ASN A 109 8.48 14.98 -5.43
C ASN A 109 8.10 16.42 -5.04
N ILE A 110 7.39 16.59 -3.92
CA ILE A 110 7.13 17.89 -3.27
C ILE A 110 8.27 18.19 -2.30
#